data_AF-A0A8J4WDT7-F1
#
_entry.id   AF-A0A8J4WDT7-F1
#
_cell.length_a   1.000
_cell.length_b   1.000
_cell.length_c   1.000
_cell.angle_alpha   90.00
_cell.angle_beta   90.00
_cell.angle_gamma   90.00
#
_symmetry.space_group_name_H-M   'P 1'
#
loop_
_entity.id
_entity.type
_entity.pdbx_description
1 polymer ?
#
loop_
_entity_poly.entity_id
_entity_poly.type
_entity_poly.pdbx_seq_one_letter_code
_entity_poly.pdbx_strand_id
1 'polypeptide(L)'
;CPLTVAEGGAGLGEWIGAYSACSPEWEDLGLEVRRRLRLAFDSEAEFWMPLDDLLEHMTGAMICRLPDTSAVSLTGRTWQLNEHHGAWHGHQAGGSLRFRDSFFDNPQVGVRFVRVRIVNHTFS
;
A
#
# COMPACT_ATOMS: atom_id res chain seq x y z
N CYS A 1 8.68 3.77 -9.16
CA CYS A 1 7.59 2.83 -8.88
C CYS A 1 6.42 3.34 -9.67
N PRO A 2 5.82 2.55 -10.57
CA PRO A 2 4.65 3.00 -11.30
C PRO A 2 3.53 3.35 -10.31
N LEU A 3 2.81 4.43 -10.60
CA LEU A 3 1.60 4.79 -9.89
C LEU A 3 0.43 4.14 -10.63
N THR A 4 -0.45 3.49 -9.88
CA THR A 4 -1.64 2.83 -10.43
C THR A 4 -2.86 3.39 -9.72
N VAL A 5 -3.86 3.86 -10.48
CA VAL A 5 -5.15 4.26 -9.92
C VAL A 5 -5.99 3.00 -9.72
N ALA A 6 -6.29 2.66 -8.47
CA ALA A 6 -7.10 1.49 -8.14
C ALA A 6 -8.62 1.79 -8.19
N GLU A 7 -9.03 3.03 -7.89
CA GLU A 7 -10.43 3.45 -7.96
C GLU A 7 -10.51 4.91 -8.42
N GLY A 8 -10.68 5.09 -9.73
CA GLY A 8 -11.12 6.32 -10.37
C GLY A 8 -12.21 5.94 -11.34
N GLY A 9 -13.45 6.36 -11.07
CA GLY A 9 -14.55 6.18 -12.00
C GLY A 9 -14.14 6.68 -13.40
N ALA A 10 -14.54 5.93 -14.42
CA ALA A 10 -14.20 6.17 -15.81
C ALA A 10 -14.08 7.66 -16.16
N GLY A 11 -12.90 8.06 -16.67
CA GLY A 11 -12.76 9.24 -17.52
C GLY A 11 -12.59 10.60 -16.86
N LEU A 12 -12.36 10.70 -15.54
CA LEU A 12 -12.00 11.98 -14.90
C LEU A 12 -10.49 12.10 -14.69
N GLY A 13 -9.78 12.43 -15.77
CA GLY A 13 -8.45 13.06 -15.75
C GLY A 13 -7.27 12.10 -15.65
N GLU A 14 -6.82 11.57 -16.79
CA GLU A 14 -5.47 11.02 -16.91
C GLU A 14 -4.43 12.12 -16.67
N TRP A 15 -3.28 11.77 -16.09
CA TRP A 15 -2.17 12.71 -15.93
C TRP A 15 -1.68 13.16 -17.31
N ILE A 16 -1.74 14.47 -17.59
CA ILE A 16 -1.33 15.09 -18.87
C ILE A 16 -0.01 15.89 -18.77
N GLY A 17 0.68 15.83 -17.64
CA GLY A 17 1.95 16.53 -17.42
C GLY A 17 3.17 15.76 -17.93
N ALA A 18 4.34 16.08 -17.40
CA ALA A 18 5.60 15.40 -17.73
C ALA A 18 5.49 13.89 -17.50
N TYR A 19 6.02 13.10 -18.43
CA TYR A 19 5.92 11.64 -18.47
C TYR A 19 4.50 11.06 -18.61
N SER A 20 3.50 11.87 -18.98
CA SER A 20 2.23 11.38 -19.53
C SER A 20 2.42 10.59 -20.84
N ALA A 21 1.40 9.88 -21.32
CA ALA A 21 1.52 9.03 -22.52
C ALA A 21 2.03 9.77 -23.77
N CYS A 22 1.71 11.06 -23.91
CA CYS A 22 2.09 11.89 -25.06
C CYS A 22 3.21 12.91 -24.75
N SER A 23 3.89 12.78 -23.61
CA SER A 23 4.87 13.76 -23.15
C SER A 23 6.19 13.69 -23.94
N PRO A 24 6.76 14.83 -24.38
CA PRO A 24 8.06 14.86 -25.08
C PRO A 24 9.23 14.46 -24.18
N GLU A 25 9.12 14.59 -22.87
CA GLU A 25 10.14 14.21 -21.87
C GLU A 25 10.52 12.72 -21.94
N TRP A 26 9.69 11.90 -22.58
CA TRP A 26 10.06 10.54 -22.94
C TRP A 26 11.28 10.52 -23.87
N GLU A 27 11.36 11.40 -24.87
CA GLU A 27 12.43 11.42 -25.88
C GLU A 27 13.83 11.58 -25.27
N ASP A 28 13.93 12.27 -24.14
CA ASP A 28 15.19 12.44 -23.39
C ASP A 28 15.65 11.14 -22.71
N LEU A 29 14.74 10.18 -22.52
CA LEU A 29 15.03 8.87 -21.94
C LEU A 29 15.24 7.82 -23.04
N GLY A 30 16.49 7.40 -23.21
CA GLY A 30 16.84 6.29 -24.09
C GLY A 30 16.09 5.00 -23.75
N LEU A 31 15.80 4.18 -24.77
CA LEU A 31 15.01 2.94 -24.65
C LEU A 31 15.58 1.97 -23.60
N GLU A 32 16.90 1.91 -23.46
CA GLU A 32 17.59 1.08 -22.47
C GLU A 32 17.24 1.48 -21.03
N VAL A 33 17.20 2.79 -20.75
CA VAL A 33 16.85 3.33 -19.43
C VAL A 33 15.40 3.03 -19.12
N ARG A 34 14.49 3.22 -20.09
CA ARG A 34 13.06 2.90 -19.93
C ARG A 34 12.84 1.43 -19.62
N ARG A 35 13.53 0.52 -20.33
CA ARG A 35 13.47 -0.92 -20.06
C ARG A 35 14.04 -1.28 -18.69
N ARG A 36 15.20 -0.75 -18.33
CA ARG A 36 15.85 -1.01 -17.04
C ARG A 36 14.98 -0.57 -15.86
N LEU A 37 14.31 0.57 -15.99
CA LEU A 37 13.43 1.13 -14.96
C LEU A 37 11.99 0.60 -15.04
N ARG A 38 11.69 -0.28 -16.01
CA ARG A 38 10.35 -0.82 -16.28
C ARG A 38 9.31 0.29 -16.46
N LEU A 39 9.68 1.32 -17.20
CA LEU A 39 8.79 2.41 -17.61
C LEU A 39 7.95 1.95 -18.82
N ALA A 40 7.03 1.03 -18.58
CA ALA A 40 6.04 0.58 -19.55
C ALA A 40 4.66 1.10 -19.15
N PHE A 41 3.77 1.26 -20.13
CA PHE A 41 2.35 1.46 -19.89
C PHE A 41 1.69 0.08 -20.00
N ASP A 42 1.68 -0.68 -18.91
CA ASP A 42 1.20 -2.07 -18.90
C ASP A 42 -0.33 -2.13 -18.70
N SER A 43 -0.97 -1.00 -18.34
CA SER A 43 -2.43 -0.87 -18.19
C SER A 43 -2.92 0.56 -18.44
N GLU A 44 -4.20 0.72 -18.82
CA GLU A 44 -4.88 2.02 -19.00
C GLU A 44 -4.92 2.86 -17.71
N ALA A 45 -4.63 2.27 -16.54
CA ALA A 45 -4.63 2.92 -15.23
C ALA A 45 -3.20 3.21 -14.70
N GLU A 46 -2.16 2.88 -15.46
CA GLU A 46 -0.76 3.12 -15.10
C GLU A 46 -0.24 4.38 -15.77
N PHE A 47 0.38 5.26 -14.99
CA PHE A 47 0.99 6.49 -15.49
C PHE A 47 2.25 6.86 -14.72
N TRP A 48 3.00 7.79 -15.28
CA TRP A 48 4.25 8.31 -14.73
C TRP A 48 4.12 9.81 -14.53
N MET A 49 4.65 10.31 -13.41
CA MET A 49 4.74 11.74 -13.12
C MET A 49 6.02 12.02 -12.31
N PRO A 50 6.58 13.23 -12.37
CA PRO A 50 7.63 13.67 -11.48
C PRO A 50 7.24 13.54 -10.00
N LEU A 51 8.23 13.31 -9.14
CA LEU A 51 7.99 13.22 -7.69
C LEU A 51 7.48 14.54 -7.12
N ASP A 52 7.99 15.67 -7.61
CA ASP A 52 7.54 17.00 -7.17
C ASP A 52 6.06 17.22 -7.49
N ASP A 53 5.62 16.80 -8.68
CA ASP A 53 4.20 16.84 -9.06
C ASP A 53 3.36 15.92 -8.17
N LEU A 54 3.87 14.73 -7.80
CA LEU A 54 3.19 13.85 -6.86
C LEU A 54 2.99 14.53 -5.49
N LEU A 55 4.01 15.24 -5.01
CA LEU A 55 3.95 15.96 -3.73
C LEU A 55 2.97 17.14 -3.76
N GLU A 56 2.78 17.77 -4.92
CA GLU A 56 1.83 18.87 -5.10
C GLU A 56 0.38 18.39 -5.26
N HIS A 57 0.17 17.32 -6.04
CA HIS A 57 -1.17 16.91 -6.49
C HIS A 57 -1.79 15.81 -5.61
N MET A 58 -1.02 15.10 -4.80
CA MET A 58 -1.53 14.02 -3.93
C MET A 58 -1.60 14.45 -2.47
N THR A 59 -2.69 14.12 -1.78
CA THR A 59 -2.83 14.40 -0.34
C THR A 59 -2.03 13.45 0.54
N GLY A 60 -1.70 12.26 0.03
CA GLY A 60 -0.92 11.27 0.77
C GLY A 60 -0.83 9.93 0.04
N ALA A 61 0.05 9.06 0.53
CA ALA A 61 0.22 7.71 0.03
C ALA A 61 0.23 6.72 1.19
N MET A 62 -0.44 5.58 1.03
CA MET A 62 -0.31 4.44 1.94
C MET A 62 0.62 3.40 1.35
N ILE A 63 1.73 3.13 2.06
CA ILE A 63 2.64 2.04 1.71
C ILE A 63 2.39 0.90 2.68
N CYS A 64 1.64 -0.11 2.23
CA CYS A 64 1.40 -1.34 2.99
C CYS A 64 2.43 -2.39 2.58
N ARG A 65 3.45 -2.61 3.40
CA ARG A 65 4.36 -3.75 3.21
C ARG A 65 3.91 -4.92 4.06
N LEU A 66 3.46 -5.99 3.43
CA LEU A 66 3.46 -7.32 4.03
C LEU A 66 4.93 -7.78 4.08
N PRO A 67 5.55 -7.94 5.26
CA PRO A 67 6.93 -8.40 5.33
C PRO A 67 6.99 -9.83 4.79
N ASP A 68 7.78 -10.05 3.74
CA ASP A 68 8.12 -11.40 3.29
C ASP A 68 8.89 -12.08 4.44
N THR A 69 8.29 -13.12 5.01
CA THR A 69 8.83 -13.89 6.13
C THR A 69 9.85 -14.94 5.68
N SER A 70 10.06 -15.13 4.36
CA SER A 70 10.85 -16.24 3.83
C SER A 70 12.33 -15.91 3.54
N ALA A 71 12.68 -14.65 3.28
CA ALA A 71 14.00 -14.31 2.74
C ALA A 71 14.95 -13.51 3.66
N VAL A 72 14.49 -12.95 4.79
CA VAL A 72 15.32 -12.08 5.66
C VAL A 72 15.33 -12.56 7.11
N SER A 73 15.58 -13.85 7.33
CA SER A 73 15.95 -14.37 8.66
C SER A 73 17.47 -14.40 8.86
N LEU A 74 18.19 -13.34 8.48
CA LEU A 74 19.63 -13.24 8.74
C LEU A 74 20.02 -12.36 9.93
N THR A 75 19.12 -11.57 10.54
CA THR A 75 19.46 -10.77 11.75
C THR A 75 18.24 -10.40 12.62
N GLY A 76 17.34 -11.35 12.90
CA GLY A 76 16.52 -11.29 14.13
C GLY A 76 15.30 -10.33 14.16
N ARG A 77 14.66 -10.03 13.02
CA ARG A 77 13.34 -9.35 13.02
C ARG A 77 12.23 -10.34 12.67
N THR A 78 11.60 -10.89 13.71
CA THR A 78 10.53 -11.90 13.64
C THR A 78 9.16 -11.24 13.63
N TRP A 79 8.60 -10.95 12.46
CA TRP A 79 7.17 -10.65 12.35
C TRP A 79 6.37 -11.96 12.45
N GLN A 80 5.26 -11.95 13.19
CA GLN A 80 4.34 -13.08 13.29
C GLN A 80 2.98 -12.64 12.74
N LEU A 81 2.48 -13.35 11.73
CA LEU A 81 1.12 -13.18 11.24
C LEU A 81 0.19 -14.01 12.14
N ASN A 82 -0.86 -13.38 12.65
CA ASN A 82 -1.95 -14.05 13.35
C ASN A 82 -3.24 -13.76 12.59
N GLU A 83 -3.86 -14.78 12.03
CA GLU A 83 -5.10 -14.67 11.26
C GLU A 83 -6.27 -15.25 12.06
N HIS A 84 -7.40 -14.55 12.02
CA HIS A 84 -8.63 -14.94 12.71
C HIS A 84 -9.78 -14.89 11.70
N HIS A 85 -10.48 -16.01 11.54
CA HIS A 85 -11.67 -16.08 10.72
C HIS A 85 -12.91 -15.99 11.61
N GLY A 86 -13.84 -15.12 11.23
CA GLY A 86 -15.12 -14.94 11.91
C GLY A 86 -16.19 -14.50 10.93
N ALA A 87 -17.45 -14.54 11.38
CA ALA A 87 -18.58 -14.08 10.60
C ALA A 87 -19.57 -13.36 11.53
N TRP A 88 -20.32 -12.42 10.97
CA TRP A 88 -21.47 -11.82 11.63
C TRP A 88 -22.73 -12.55 11.20
N HIS A 89 -23.32 -13.35 12.09
CA HIS A 89 -24.57 -14.03 11.83
C HIS A 89 -25.49 -14.04 13.05
N GLY A 90 -26.77 -13.72 12.85
CA GLY A 90 -27.79 -13.71 13.89
C GLY A 90 -27.39 -12.83 15.08
N HIS A 91 -27.36 -13.43 16.28
CA HIS A 91 -26.99 -12.75 17.53
C HIS A 91 -25.58 -12.15 17.50
N GLN A 92 -24.67 -12.65 16.65
CA GLN A 92 -23.30 -12.13 16.58
C GLN A 92 -23.21 -10.79 15.86
N ALA A 93 -24.27 -10.29 15.22
CA ALA A 93 -24.30 -9.04 14.47
C ALA A 93 -24.58 -7.83 15.37
N GLY A 94 -23.73 -7.61 16.38
CA GLY A 94 -23.92 -6.64 17.45
C GLY A 94 -23.85 -5.16 17.06
N GLY A 95 -23.39 -4.85 15.84
CA GLY A 95 -23.26 -3.48 15.33
C GLY A 95 -22.04 -2.74 15.87
N SER A 96 -21.91 -1.46 15.53
CA SER A 96 -20.81 -0.59 16.00
C SER A 96 -21.02 -0.11 17.44
N LEU A 97 -20.05 0.64 18.00
CA LEU A 97 -20.12 1.24 19.35
C LEU A 97 -21.36 2.12 19.60
N ARG A 98 -22.11 2.48 18.55
CA ARG A 98 -23.40 3.17 18.67
C ARG A 98 -24.50 2.28 19.28
N PHE A 99 -24.40 0.95 19.15
CA PHE A 99 -25.36 -0.03 19.66
C PHE A 99 -24.85 -0.63 20.96
N ARG A 100 -24.88 0.15 22.04
CA ARG A 100 -24.23 -0.21 23.32
C ARG A 100 -24.71 -1.54 23.91
N ASP A 101 -25.98 -1.89 23.70
CA ASP A 101 -26.59 -3.08 24.29
C ASP A 101 -26.19 -4.37 23.55
N SER A 102 -25.91 -4.30 22.25
CA SER A 102 -25.56 -5.46 21.42
C SER A 102 -24.11 -5.49 20.97
N PHE A 103 -23.33 -4.41 21.18
CA PHE A 103 -21.95 -4.30 20.69
C PHE A 103 -21.06 -5.46 21.15
N PHE A 104 -21.26 -5.94 22.39
CA PHE A 104 -20.48 -7.05 22.94
C PHE A 104 -20.84 -8.42 22.36
N ASP A 105 -21.92 -8.52 21.58
CA ASP A 105 -22.29 -9.76 20.90
C ASP A 105 -21.43 -10.04 19.67
N ASN A 106 -20.71 -9.03 19.16
CA ASN A 106 -19.73 -9.22 18.09
C ASN A 106 -18.62 -10.18 18.52
N PRO A 107 -18.05 -11.00 17.60
CA PRO A 107 -16.84 -11.78 17.89
C PRO A 107 -15.71 -10.90 18.43
N GLN A 108 -15.12 -11.29 19.56
CA GLN A 108 -14.04 -10.55 20.23
C GLN A 108 -12.70 -11.26 20.02
N VAL A 109 -11.66 -10.52 19.61
CA VAL A 109 -10.30 -11.04 19.45
C VAL A 109 -9.38 -10.36 20.45
N GLY A 110 -8.77 -11.15 21.34
CA GLY A 110 -7.78 -10.67 22.29
C GLY A 110 -6.39 -10.60 21.66
N VAL A 111 -5.74 -9.45 21.71
CA VAL A 111 -4.36 -9.27 21.24
C VAL A 111 -3.44 -9.10 22.44
N ARG A 112 -2.40 -9.95 22.53
CA ARG A 112 -1.37 -9.85 23.56
C ARG A 112 -0.12 -9.18 22.98
N PHE A 113 0.18 -7.99 23.48
CA PHE A 113 1.44 -7.31 23.16
C PHE A 113 2.57 -7.83 24.04
N VAL A 114 3.66 -8.26 23.41
CA VAL A 114 4.92 -8.58 24.09
C VAL A 114 5.91 -7.43 23.85
N ARG A 115 6.58 -7.00 24.92
CA ARG A 115 7.57 -5.92 24.83
C ARG A 115 8.78 -6.40 24.03
N VAL A 116 9.01 -5.80 22.87
CA VAL A 116 10.23 -6.01 22.08
C VAL A 116 11.28 -4.99 22.52
N ARG A 117 12.51 -5.44 22.82
CA ARG A 117 13.67 -4.55 22.97
C ARG A 117 14.24 -4.29 21.58
N ILE A 118 14.20 -3.04 21.14
CA ILE A 118 14.92 -2.61 19.95
C ILE A 118 16.39 -2.50 20.35
N VAL A 119 17.22 -3.42 19.84
CA VAL A 119 18.68 -3.30 19.96
C VAL A 119 19.13 -2.49 18.75
N ASN A 120 19.63 -1.27 18.98
CA ASN A 120 20.23 -0.48 17.92
C ASN A 120 21.54 -1.15 17.50
N HIS A 121 21.56 -1.72 16.30
CA HIS A 121 22.82 -2.05 15.64
C HIS A 121 23.40 -0.77 15.07
N THR A 122 24.46 -0.25 15.70
CA THR A 122 25.39 0.67 15.06
C THR A 122 26.16 -0.12 14.01
N PHE A 123 25.99 0.24 12.73
CA PHE A 123 26.89 -0.21 11.68
C PHE A 123 28.24 0.48 11.89
N SER A 124 29.29 -0.31 12.09
CA SER A 124 30.70 0.10 12.09
C SER A 124 31.26 0.11 10.69
#